data_AF-A0A180EZK5-F1
#
_entry.id   AF-A0A180EZK5-F1
#
_cell.length_a   1.000
_cell.length_b   1.000
_cell.length_c   1.000
_cell.angle_alpha   90.00
_cell.angle_beta   90.00
_cell.angle_gamma   90.00
#
_symmetry.space_group_name_H-M   'P 1'
#
loop_
_entity.id
_entity.type
_entity.pdbx_description
1 polymer ?
#
loop_
_entity_poly.entity_id
_entity_poly.type
_entity_poly.pdbx_seq_one_letter_code
_entity_poly.pdbx_strand_id
1 'polypeptide(L)'
;MGYIKLGQSSSTLSGGENQRVKLACYLGMERQQPTLFVFDEPTTGLHFHDIKTLLKAFNALIDRGHTLVVIEHNMDVIKCADHIIDLGPEGGKDGGMLICEGTPEEVAACKKSYTGQFLIKGKLAEGGCPIPKVTN
;
A
#
# COMPACT_ATOMS: atom_id res chain seq x y z
N MET A 1 4.75 -17.81 12.64
CA MET A 1 5.96 -18.27 13.36
C MET A 1 7.17 -17.87 12.54
N GLY A 2 8.01 -16.97 13.05
CA GLY A 2 9.18 -16.45 12.35
C GLY A 2 9.78 -15.25 13.09
N TYR A 3 10.23 -15.49 14.33
CA TYR A 3 10.90 -14.48 15.15
C TYR A 3 12.28 -14.19 14.55
N ILE A 4 12.47 -12.98 14.01
CA ILE A 4 13.78 -12.47 13.61
C ILE A 4 14.69 -12.50 14.85
N LYS A 5 15.79 -13.24 14.78
CA LYS A 5 16.77 -13.32 15.87
C LYS A 5 17.73 -12.13 15.74
N LEU A 6 17.99 -11.43 16.85
CA LEU A 6 19.04 -10.40 16.89
C LEU A 6 20.39 -11.00 16.45
N GLY A 7 21.04 -10.36 15.47
CA GLY A 7 22.33 -10.79 14.93
C GLY A 7 22.27 -11.61 13.63
N GLN A 8 21.09 -11.83 13.06
CA GLN A 8 20.94 -12.52 11.77
C GLN A 8 21.44 -11.63 10.62
N SER A 9 22.28 -12.18 9.73
CA SER A 9 22.84 -11.44 8.59
C SER A 9 21.75 -10.98 7.64
N SER A 10 21.78 -9.70 7.25
CA SER A 10 20.82 -9.05 6.33
C SER A 10 20.77 -9.70 4.93
N SER A 11 21.77 -10.50 4.57
CA SER A 11 21.81 -11.34 3.36
C SER A 11 20.93 -12.59 3.42
N THR A 12 20.40 -12.96 4.59
CA THR A 12 19.55 -14.17 4.78
C THR A 12 18.06 -13.86 4.93
N LEU A 13 17.69 -12.57 4.90
CA LEU A 13 16.31 -12.13 5.01
C LEU A 13 15.69 -12.10 3.61
N SER A 14 14.49 -12.68 3.47
CA SER A 14 13.65 -12.49 2.28
C SER A 14 13.39 -11.00 2.05
N GLY A 15 13.07 -10.61 0.80
CA GLY A 15 12.76 -9.21 0.46
C GLY A 15 11.73 -8.59 1.40
N GLY A 16 10.66 -9.33 1.71
CA GLY A 16 9.61 -8.92 2.66
C GLY A 16 10.09 -8.81 4.11
N GLU A 17 11.02 -9.65 4.56
CA GLU A 17 11.61 -9.51 5.91
C GLU A 17 12.48 -8.27 6.02
N ASN A 18 13.34 -8.01 5.03
CA ASN A 18 14.16 -6.80 4.98
C ASN A 18 13.30 -5.53 4.95
N GLN A 19 12.19 -5.56 4.22
CA GLN A 19 11.24 -4.46 4.16
C GLN A 19 10.58 -4.21 5.53
N ARG A 20 10.12 -5.26 6.21
CA ARG A 20 9.54 -5.14 7.56
C ARG A 20 10.56 -4.63 8.58
N VAL A 21 11.82 -5.07 8.51
CA VAL A 21 12.90 -4.57 9.40
C VAL A 21 13.17 -3.08 9.15
N LYS A 22 13.27 -2.66 7.89
CA LYS A 22 13.43 -1.24 7.54
C LYS A 22 12.25 -0.41 8.04
N LEU A 23 11.03 -0.88 7.84
CA LEU A 23 9.81 -0.22 8.31
C LEU A 23 9.78 -0.09 9.83
N ALA A 24 10.12 -1.16 10.56
CA ALA A 24 10.22 -1.15 12.02
C ALA A 24 11.31 -0.18 12.51
N CYS A 25 12.46 -0.12 11.82
CA CYS A 25 13.55 0.80 12.13
C CYS A 25 13.10 2.25 11.96
N TYR A 26 12.44 2.58 10.85
CA TYR A 26 11.89 3.92 10.62
C TYR A 26 10.77 4.29 11.59
N LEU A 27 9.89 3.35 11.96
CA LEU A 27 8.87 3.57 12.98
C LEU A 27 9.46 3.84 14.38
N GLY A 28 10.64 3.27 14.67
CA GLY A 28 11.38 3.52 15.91
C GLY A 28 12.24 4.79 15.89
N MET A 29 12.54 5.32 14.71
CA MET A 29 13.20 6.63 14.57
C MET A 29 12.14 7.74 14.69
N GLU A 30 12.15 8.48 15.79
CA GLU A 30 11.34 9.70 15.95
C GLU A 30 11.88 10.82 15.04
N ARG A 31 11.63 10.74 13.73
CA ARG A 31 11.86 11.86 12.82
C ARG A 31 10.63 12.75 12.85
N GLN A 32 10.73 13.88 13.55
CA GLN A 32 9.64 14.86 13.69
C GLN A 32 9.29 15.62 12.40
N GLN A 33 10.02 15.41 11.29
CA GLN A 33 9.79 16.14 10.05
C GLN A 33 8.93 15.31 9.08
N PRO A 34 7.95 15.93 8.40
CA PRO A 34 7.21 15.30 7.30
C PRO A 34 8.17 14.70 6.27
N THR A 35 7.95 13.43 5.93
CA THR A 35 8.83 12.66 5.04
C THR A 35 7.95 11.91 4.03
N LEU A 36 8.40 11.86 2.78
CA LEU A 36 7.75 11.08 1.72
C LEU A 36 8.36 9.67 1.69
N PHE A 37 7.55 8.66 1.97
CA PHE A 37 7.93 7.27 1.83
C PHE A 37 7.41 6.72 0.51
N VAL A 38 8.29 6.08 -0.27
CA VAL A 38 7.92 5.40 -1.51
C VAL A 38 8.14 3.90 -1.33
N PHE A 39 7.09 3.11 -1.54
CA PHE A 39 7.12 1.66 -1.44
C PHE A 39 6.81 1.03 -2.79
N ASP A 40 7.65 0.09 -3.21
CA ASP A 40 7.49 -0.68 -4.44
C ASP A 40 7.03 -2.10 -4.09
N GLU A 41 5.79 -2.45 -4.44
CA GLU A 41 5.11 -3.72 -4.19
C GLU A 41 5.34 -4.33 -2.79
N PRO A 42 5.00 -3.60 -1.71
CA PRO A 42 5.27 -4.04 -0.34
C PRO A 42 4.51 -5.31 0.08
N THR A 43 3.47 -5.72 -0.65
CA THR A 43 2.72 -6.95 -0.35
C THR A 43 3.23 -8.20 -1.06
N THR A 44 4.24 -8.10 -1.91
CA THR A 44 4.78 -9.24 -2.64
C THR A 44 5.28 -10.33 -1.67
N GLY A 45 4.68 -11.52 -1.77
CA GLY A 45 5.00 -12.67 -0.92
C GLY A 45 4.45 -12.60 0.51
N LEU A 46 3.57 -11.64 0.84
CA LEU A 46 2.88 -11.59 2.13
C LEU A 46 1.58 -12.41 2.13
N HIS A 47 1.32 -13.07 3.25
CA HIS A 47 0.03 -13.70 3.50
C HIS A 47 -1.02 -12.64 3.84
N PHE A 48 -2.31 -12.89 3.55
CA PHE A 48 -3.43 -11.95 3.78
C PHE A 48 -3.48 -11.36 5.21
N HIS A 49 -3.06 -12.15 6.20
CA HIS A 49 -3.00 -11.68 7.60
C HIS A 49 -1.92 -10.60 7.82
N ASP A 50 -0.78 -10.72 7.13
CA ASP A 50 0.36 -9.81 7.27
C ASP A 50 0.10 -8.48 6.55
N ILE A 51 -0.73 -8.48 5.51
CA ILE A 51 -1.18 -7.26 4.82
C ILE A 51 -1.89 -6.33 5.80
N LYS A 52 -2.75 -6.86 6.69
CA LYS A 52 -3.41 -6.04 7.72
C LYS A 52 -2.42 -5.39 8.67
N THR A 53 -1.36 -6.10 9.04
CA THR A 53 -0.31 -5.57 9.91
C THR A 53 0.50 -4.49 9.20
N LEU A 54 0.80 -4.68 7.91
CA LEU A 54 1.45 -3.69 7.07
C LEU A 54 0.61 -2.40 6.95
N LEU A 55 -0.69 -2.53 6.68
CA LEU A 55 -1.61 -1.39 6.60
C LEU A 55 -1.68 -0.61 7.93
N LYS A 56 -1.65 -1.30 9.08
CA LYS A 56 -1.56 -0.63 10.39
C LYS A 56 -0.27 0.18 10.54
N ALA A 57 0.85 -0.35 10.06
CA ALA A 57 2.12 0.35 10.09
C ALA A 57 2.14 1.57 9.16
N PHE A 58 1.51 1.49 7.98
CA PHE A 58 1.33 2.62 7.08
C PHE A 58 0.49 3.73 7.72
N ASN A 59 -0.64 3.40 8.33
CA ASN A 59 -1.46 4.39 9.04
C ASN A 59 -0.69 5.05 10.18
N ALA A 60 0.10 4.30 10.96
CA ALA A 60 0.93 4.88 12.00
C ALA A 60 1.98 5.88 11.47
N LEU A 61 2.47 5.72 10.23
CA LEU A 61 3.33 6.72 9.59
C LEU A 61 2.53 7.94 9.12
N ILE A 62 1.35 7.73 8.55
CA ILE A 62 0.44 8.81 8.10
C ILE A 62 0.00 9.67 9.28
N ASP A 63 -0.41 9.06 10.39
CA ASP A 63 -0.83 9.73 11.64
C ASP A 63 0.28 10.60 12.25
N ARG A 64 1.54 10.31 11.92
CA ARG A 64 2.72 11.10 12.33
C ARG A 64 3.02 12.26 11.37
N GLY A 65 2.19 12.48 10.36
CA GLY A 65 2.34 13.55 9.37
C GLY A 65 3.26 13.20 8.19
N HIS A 66 3.48 11.91 7.93
CA HIS A 66 4.23 11.46 6.75
C HIS A 66 3.30 11.19 5.57
N THR A 67 3.85 11.25 4.35
CA THR A 67 3.13 10.93 3.12
C THR A 67 3.68 9.63 2.56
N LEU A 68 2.79 8.75 2.10
CA LEU A 68 3.16 7.45 1.55
C LEU A 68 2.71 7.38 0.09
N VAL A 69 3.62 6.98 -0.80
CA VAL A 69 3.34 6.61 -2.19
C VAL A 69 3.64 5.13 -2.32
N VAL A 70 2.65 4.36 -2.74
CA VAL A 70 2.73 2.90 -2.78
C VAL A 70 2.39 2.42 -4.17
N ILE A 71 3.31 1.67 -4.78
CA ILE A 71 3.08 0.95 -6.03
C ILE A 71 2.55 -0.43 -5.63
N GLU A 72 1.32 -0.73 -6.01
CA GLU A 72 0.64 -1.97 -5.63
C GLU A 72 -0.27 -2.50 -6.74
N HIS A 73 -0.42 -3.81 -6.75
CA HIS A 73 -1.42 -4.51 -7.55
C HIS A 73 -2.40 -5.28 -6.64
N ASN A 74 -2.20 -5.29 -5.32
CA ASN A 74 -3.08 -5.94 -4.38
C ASN A 74 -4.33 -5.08 -4.07
N MET A 75 -5.50 -5.59 -4.45
CA MET A 75 -6.77 -4.89 -4.27
C MET A 75 -7.12 -4.59 -2.80
N ASP A 76 -6.67 -5.40 -1.84
CA ASP A 76 -6.95 -5.14 -0.42
C ASP A 76 -6.21 -3.90 0.09
N VAL A 77 -5.05 -3.58 -0.48
CA VAL A 77 -4.30 -2.36 -0.17
C VAL A 77 -4.87 -1.17 -0.94
N ILE A 78 -5.11 -1.34 -2.24
CA ILE A 78 -5.59 -0.27 -3.12
C ILE A 78 -6.94 0.28 -2.63
N LYS A 79 -7.84 -0.58 -2.14
CA LYS A 79 -9.13 -0.17 -1.55
C LYS A 79 -9.00 0.71 -0.30
N CYS A 80 -7.89 0.60 0.42
CA CYS A 80 -7.65 1.33 1.65
C CYS A 80 -6.95 2.68 1.39
N ALA A 81 -6.59 2.99 0.14
CA ALA A 81 -5.91 4.23 -0.19
C ALA A 81 -6.86 5.44 -0.11
N ASP A 82 -6.34 6.58 0.33
CA ASP A 82 -7.08 7.85 0.29
C ASP A 82 -7.16 8.41 -1.13
N HIS A 83 -6.15 8.12 -1.96
CA HIS A 83 -6.05 8.54 -3.34
C HIS A 83 -5.35 7.48 -4.19
N ILE A 84 -5.85 7.25 -5.40
CA ILE A 84 -5.33 6.29 -6.37
C ILE A 84 -4.97 7.05 -7.65
N ILE A 85 -3.85 6.67 -8.24
CA ILE A 85 -3.42 7.11 -9.57
C ILE A 85 -3.34 5.86 -10.43
N ASP A 86 -4.23 5.72 -11.41
CA ASP A 86 -4.27 4.55 -12.29
C ASP A 86 -3.56 4.86 -13.61
N LEU A 87 -2.55 4.04 -13.92
CA LEU A 87 -1.70 4.18 -15.10
C LEU A 87 -1.97 3.03 -16.07
N GLY A 88 -1.98 3.34 -17.37
CA GLY A 88 -2.24 2.34 -18.40
C GLY A 88 -2.40 2.97 -19.79
N PRO A 89 -3.30 2.46 -20.65
CA PRO A 89 -4.20 1.32 -20.41
C PRO A 89 -3.45 -0.01 -20.37
N GLU A 90 -2.35 -0.12 -21.11
CA GLU A 90 -1.54 -1.33 -21.22
C GLU A 90 -0.14 -1.12 -20.59
N GLY A 91 0.69 -2.16 -20.62
CA GLY A 91 2.10 -2.06 -20.24
C GLY A 91 3.02 -1.64 -21.40
N GLY A 92 4.24 -1.20 -21.07
CA GLY A 92 5.27 -0.91 -22.06
C GLY A 92 4.96 0.33 -22.93
N LYS A 93 5.15 0.21 -24.25
CA LYS A 93 4.98 1.32 -25.21
C LYS A 93 3.54 1.83 -25.33
N ASP A 94 2.57 1.00 -24.97
CA ASP A 94 1.14 1.30 -25.05
C ASP A 94 0.58 1.72 -23.67
N GLY A 95 1.48 1.97 -22.71
CA GLY A 95 1.18 2.44 -21.36
C GLY A 95 1.67 3.85 -21.07
N GLY A 96 1.79 4.18 -19.78
CA GLY A 96 2.33 5.46 -19.31
C GLY A 96 1.35 6.63 -19.37
N MET A 97 0.07 6.37 -19.68
CA MET A 97 -0.98 7.38 -19.63
C MET A 97 -1.70 7.33 -18.29
N LEU A 98 -2.04 8.50 -17.77
CA LEU A 98 -2.97 8.62 -16.66
C LEU A 98 -4.38 8.29 -17.16
N ILE A 99 -4.96 7.21 -16.65
CA ILE A 99 -6.32 6.77 -17.03
C ILE A 99 -7.37 7.48 -16.20
N CYS A 100 -7.14 7.51 -14.89
CA CYS A 100 -7.91 8.28 -13.92
C CYS A 100 -7.14 8.38 -12.61
N GLU A 101 -7.52 9.36 -11.82
CA GLU A 101 -7.07 9.52 -10.44
C GLU A 101 -8.23 9.98 -9.56
N GLY A 102 -8.09 9.79 -8.26
CA GLY A 102 -9.09 10.19 -7.27
C GLY A 102 -9.20 9.18 -6.15
N THR A 103 -10.30 9.24 -5.40
CA THR A 103 -10.64 8.26 -4.38
C THR A 103 -10.87 6.86 -4.99
N PRO A 104 -10.78 5.78 -4.20
CA PRO A 104 -11.12 4.44 -4.66
C PRO A 104 -12.51 4.35 -5.31
N GLU A 105 -13.47 5.11 -4.80
CA GLU A 105 -14.83 5.17 -5.31
C GLU A 105 -14.91 5.88 -6.68
N GLU A 106 -14.14 6.96 -6.89
CA GLU A 106 -14.05 7.66 -8.17
C GLU A 106 -13.33 6.83 -9.23
N VAL A 107 -12.23 6.17 -8.87
CA VAL A 107 -11.51 5.26 -9.78
C VAL A 107 -12.37 4.05 -10.14
N ALA A 108 -13.13 3.51 -9.18
CA ALA A 108 -14.10 2.45 -9.44
C ALA A 108 -15.15 2.87 -10.48
N ALA A 109 -15.59 4.13 -10.50
CA ALA A 109 -16.54 4.63 -11.50
C ALA A 109 -15.94 4.77 -12.91
N CYS A 110 -14.61 4.75 -13.06
CA CYS A 110 -13.94 4.89 -14.35
C CYS A 110 -13.99 3.59 -15.17
N LYS A 111 -14.85 3.56 -16.20
CA LYS A 111 -14.99 2.39 -17.10
C LYS A 111 -13.71 2.02 -17.86
N LYS A 112 -12.83 2.99 -18.09
CA LYS A 112 -11.55 2.80 -18.82
C LYS A 112 -10.45 2.19 -17.95
N SER A 113 -10.60 2.24 -16.62
CA SER A 113 -9.63 1.73 -15.67
C SER A 113 -9.83 0.22 -15.46
N TYR A 114 -8.79 -0.58 -15.70
CA TYR A 114 -8.82 -1.98 -15.31
C TYR A 114 -8.91 -2.10 -13.78
N THR A 115 -8.11 -1.30 -13.06
CA THR A 115 -8.13 -1.21 -11.59
C THR A 115 -9.54 -0.91 -11.08
N GLY A 116 -10.23 0.08 -11.66
CA GLY A 116 -11.61 0.43 -11.33
C GLY A 116 -12.60 -0.72 -11.51
N GLN A 117 -12.47 -1.50 -12.59
CA GLN A 117 -13.32 -2.68 -12.82
C GLN A 117 -13.13 -3.77 -11.75
N PHE A 118 -11.90 -3.97 -11.26
CA PHE A 118 -11.62 -4.91 -10.18
C PHE A 118 -12.05 -4.39 -8.80
N LEU A 119 -12.00 -3.08 -8.58
CA LEU A 119 -12.54 -2.41 -7.40
C LEU A 119 -14.06 -2.61 -7.27
N ILE A 120 -14.80 -2.52 -8.38
CA ILE A 120 -16.26 -2.78 -8.38
C ILE A 120 -16.57 -4.25 -8.08
N LYS A 121 -15.90 -5.19 -8.78
CA LYS A 121 -16.20 -6.63 -8.71
C LYS A 121 -15.91 -7.22 -7.34
N GLY A 122 -14.81 -6.81 -6.73
CA GLY A 122 -14.54 -7.16 -5.34
C GLY A 122 -15.34 -6.22 -4.47
N LYS A 123 -16.68 -6.42 -4.39
CA LYS A 123 -17.66 -5.65 -3.58
C LYS A 123 -16.95 -4.59 -2.73
N LEU A 124 -17.23 -3.31 -2.96
CA LEU A 124 -17.12 -2.28 -1.91
C LEU A 124 -17.89 -2.84 -0.70
N ALA A 125 -17.20 -3.61 0.15
CA ALA A 125 -17.84 -4.69 0.86
C ALA A 125 -18.71 -4.11 1.96
N GLU A 126 -19.79 -4.82 2.27
CA GLU A 126 -20.67 -4.67 3.44
C GLU A 126 -19.92 -4.91 4.78
N GLY A 127 -18.64 -4.57 4.83
CA GLY A 127 -17.77 -4.42 5.97
C GLY A 127 -16.69 -3.46 5.50
N GLY A 128 -16.84 -2.19 5.87
CA GLY A 128 -15.95 -1.10 5.44
C GLY A 128 -14.48 -1.43 5.67
N CYS A 129 -13.60 -0.64 5.05
CA CYS A 129 -12.17 -0.64 5.34
C CYS A 129 -11.97 -0.88 6.85
N PRO A 130 -11.25 -1.93 7.28
CA PRO A 130 -11.12 -2.28 8.70
C PRO A 130 -10.33 -1.23 9.51
N ILE A 131 -10.08 -0.07 8.90
CA ILE A 131 -9.25 1.01 9.40
C ILE A 131 -10.00 2.31 9.08
N PRO A 132 -10.26 3.18 10.07
CA PRO A 132 -10.93 4.45 9.85
C PRO A 132 -10.16 5.25 8.78
N LYS A 133 -10.85 5.73 7.74
CA LYS A 133 -10.27 6.74 6.85
C LYS A 133 -9.98 7.98 7.70
N VAL A 134 -8.74 8.48 7.67
CA VAL A 134 -8.38 9.73 8.36
C VAL A 134 -9.14 10.84 7.63
N THR A 135 -10.20 11.33 8.27
CA THR A 135 -10.96 12.48 7.79
C THR A 135 -10.20 13.73 8.21
N ASN A 136 -9.67 14.47 7.23
CA ASN A 136 -9.27 15.86 7.45
C ASN A 136 -10.50 16.72 7.74
#